data_AF-A0A1C4H3B7-F1
#
_entry.id   AF-A0A1C4H3B7-F1
#
_cell.length_a   1.000
_cell.length_b   1.000
_cell.length_c   1.000
_cell.angle_alpha   90.00
_cell.angle_beta   90.00
_cell.angle_gamma   90.00
#
_symmetry.space_group_name_H-M   'P 1'
#
loop_
_entity.id
_entity.type
_entity.pdbx_description
1 polymer ?
#
loop_
_entity_poly.entity_id
_entity_poly.type
_entity_poly.pdbx_seq_one_letter_code
_entity_poly.pdbx_strand_id
1 'polypeptide(L)'
;MEQRVMSLRADLPDPLPIENPLSSFDARVPAEIERSSGLLLQGRRLRSFAYTTDVAVIHNTNADAILAVYPFMGQPVINQAVLSVAQVPVFVGVGGGTTTGTRVLELAVFAEMQGVAGVVLNAPSEVETVREVAMTIHVPVMATVVDWDDMVQRKIEAGAKIINVAAGKHTAEVVACVKDRYPEIPVVASSGGSGESIRETIASGANALSWTPPSSAQLQKQMMDRYRRGETTHSDETPHAVSSPPIPGVNLSDVTKSFYTSTASMGYPYTDVPPDRSPRPRHKKQDPPSEDTVASPREN
;
A
#
# COMPACT_ATOMS: atom_id res chain seq x y z
N MET A 1 1.99 -31.92 -28.76
CA MET A 1 1.10 -31.92 -27.58
C MET A 1 1.16 -30.59 -26.84
N GLU A 2 2.34 -29.97 -26.71
CA GLU A 2 2.54 -28.65 -26.07
C GLU A 2 1.85 -27.47 -26.78
N GLN A 3 1.84 -27.43 -28.12
CA GLN A 3 1.12 -26.39 -28.88
C GLN A 3 -0.40 -26.41 -28.66
N ARG A 4 -0.97 -27.57 -28.28
CA ARG A 4 -2.41 -27.72 -28.02
C ARG A 4 -2.80 -27.28 -26.61
N VAL A 5 -1.86 -27.27 -25.67
CA VAL A 5 -2.08 -26.79 -24.29
C VAL A 5 -1.93 -25.27 -24.22
N MET A 6 -1.05 -24.66 -25.03
CA MET A 6 -0.94 -23.21 -25.11
C MET A 6 -2.15 -22.55 -25.79
N SER A 7 -2.77 -23.20 -26.80
CA SER A 7 -3.96 -22.65 -27.46
C SER A 7 -5.24 -22.72 -26.62
N LEU A 8 -5.28 -23.57 -25.59
CA LEU A 8 -6.45 -23.72 -24.70
C LEU A 8 -6.55 -22.62 -23.63
N ARG A 9 -5.49 -21.82 -23.41
CA ARG A 9 -5.47 -20.74 -22.41
C ARG A 9 -5.91 -19.37 -22.95
N ALA A 10 -5.97 -19.19 -24.27
CA ALA A 10 -6.30 -17.91 -24.89
C ALA A 10 -7.81 -17.59 -24.86
N ASP A 11 -8.66 -18.61 -24.69
CA ASP A 11 -10.13 -18.49 -24.82
C ASP A 11 -10.90 -18.81 -23.54
N LEU A 12 -10.22 -18.93 -22.38
CA LEU A 12 -10.94 -19.05 -21.11
C LEU A 12 -11.55 -17.68 -20.76
N PRO A 13 -12.87 -17.59 -20.53
CA PRO A 13 -13.48 -16.34 -20.11
C PRO A 13 -12.80 -15.86 -18.83
N ASP A 14 -12.63 -14.54 -18.71
CA ASP A 14 -12.11 -13.95 -17.48
C ASP A 14 -12.91 -14.48 -16.28
N PRO A 15 -12.23 -14.82 -15.17
CA PRO A 15 -12.91 -15.41 -14.02
C PRO A 15 -13.98 -14.45 -13.52
N LEU A 16 -15.17 -14.99 -13.24
CA LEU A 16 -16.25 -14.20 -12.65
C LEU A 16 -15.83 -13.74 -11.25
N PRO A 17 -15.85 -12.42 -10.96
CA PRO A 17 -15.44 -11.92 -9.66
C PRO A 17 -16.42 -12.41 -8.58
N ILE A 18 -15.91 -13.04 -7.53
CA ILE A 18 -16.65 -13.32 -6.30
C ILE A 18 -16.26 -12.24 -5.31
N GLU A 19 -17.19 -11.33 -5.01
CA GLU A 19 -16.94 -10.22 -4.09
C GLU A 19 -17.26 -10.62 -2.66
N ASN A 20 -16.38 -10.23 -1.73
CA ASN A 20 -16.66 -10.34 -0.31
C ASN A 20 -17.38 -9.05 0.16
N PRO A 21 -18.55 -9.14 0.84
CA PRO A 21 -19.25 -7.98 1.41
C PRO A 21 -18.40 -7.13 2.36
N LEU A 22 -17.30 -7.68 2.89
CA LEU A 22 -16.34 -6.97 3.74
C LEU A 22 -15.43 -6.02 2.96
N SER A 23 -15.29 -6.19 1.65
CA SER A 23 -14.50 -5.29 0.81
C SER A 23 -15.24 -3.96 0.54
N SER A 24 -14.64 -2.84 0.92
CA SER A 24 -15.27 -1.53 0.74
C SER A 24 -15.18 -1.08 -0.71
N PHE A 25 -16.31 -0.63 -1.29
CA PHE A 25 -16.34 0.02 -2.61
C PHE A 25 -15.38 1.21 -2.71
N ASP A 26 -15.13 1.91 -1.61
CA ASP A 26 -14.37 3.15 -1.59
C ASP A 26 -12.84 2.93 -1.71
N ALA A 27 -12.36 1.68 -1.55
CA ALA A 27 -10.94 1.31 -1.63
C ALA A 27 -10.66 0.28 -2.75
N ARG A 28 -11.38 0.40 -3.87
CA ARG A 28 -11.23 -0.48 -5.03
C ARG A 28 -10.19 0.01 -6.02
N VAL A 29 -9.53 -0.96 -6.63
CA VAL A 29 -8.63 -0.76 -7.76
C VAL A 29 -9.41 -0.12 -8.92
N PRO A 30 -8.86 0.93 -9.58
CA PRO A 30 -9.43 1.48 -10.81
C PRO A 30 -9.60 0.41 -11.90
N ALA A 31 -10.79 0.33 -12.49
CA ALA A 31 -11.14 -0.71 -13.47
C ALA A 31 -10.22 -0.70 -14.71
N GLU A 32 -9.64 0.45 -15.07
CA GLU A 32 -8.70 0.54 -16.18
C GLU A 32 -7.45 -0.34 -16.01
N ILE A 33 -7.03 -0.62 -14.76
CA ILE A 33 -5.84 -1.44 -14.47
C ILE A 33 -6.04 -2.90 -14.92
N GLU A 34 -7.29 -3.38 -15.01
CA GLU A 34 -7.60 -4.75 -15.45
C GLU A 34 -7.12 -5.03 -16.88
N ARG A 35 -6.95 -4.00 -17.70
CA ARG A 35 -6.46 -4.10 -19.09
C ARG A 35 -4.95 -4.34 -19.20
N SER A 36 -4.21 -4.21 -18.10
CA SER A 36 -2.79 -4.51 -18.07
C SER A 36 -2.54 -6.02 -18.24
N SER A 37 -1.39 -6.39 -18.82
CA SER A 37 -1.05 -7.79 -19.09
C SER A 37 -0.87 -8.62 -17.81
N GLY A 38 -0.51 -7.97 -16.71
CA GLY A 38 -0.10 -8.56 -15.47
C GLY A 38 1.30 -9.18 -15.53
N LEU A 39 1.91 -9.36 -14.36
CA LEU A 39 3.09 -10.20 -14.19
C LEU A 39 2.73 -11.49 -13.44
N LEU A 40 3.42 -12.60 -13.73
CA LEU A 40 3.19 -13.87 -13.06
C LEU A 40 4.16 -14.05 -11.91
N LEU A 41 3.62 -14.23 -10.70
CA LEU A 41 4.39 -14.56 -9.51
C LEU A 41 3.79 -15.80 -8.85
N GLN A 42 4.55 -16.90 -8.80
CA GLN A 42 4.12 -18.17 -8.20
C GLN A 42 2.74 -18.65 -8.71
N GLY A 43 2.48 -18.49 -10.02
CA GLY A 43 1.21 -18.88 -10.66
C GLY A 43 0.05 -17.88 -10.48
N ARG A 44 0.24 -16.78 -9.73
CA ARG A 44 -0.72 -15.69 -9.60
C ARG A 44 -0.41 -14.59 -10.61
N ARG A 45 -1.43 -14.08 -11.31
CA ARG A 45 -1.30 -12.91 -12.18
C ARG A 45 -1.53 -11.64 -11.35
N LEU A 46 -0.55 -10.74 -11.32
CA LEU A 46 -0.58 -9.49 -10.59
C LEU A 46 -0.68 -8.32 -11.57
N ARG A 47 -1.81 -7.61 -11.59
CA ARG A 47 -2.06 -6.41 -12.42
C ARG A 47 -2.04 -5.13 -11.60
N SER A 48 -2.44 -5.22 -10.34
CA SER A 48 -2.63 -4.08 -9.44
C SER A 48 -1.81 -4.23 -8.15
N PHE A 49 -1.11 -3.16 -7.78
CA PHE A 49 -0.35 -3.04 -6.55
C PHE A 49 -0.90 -1.88 -5.72
N ALA A 50 -1.50 -2.17 -4.56
CA ALA A 50 -1.92 -1.12 -3.63
C ALA A 50 -0.70 -0.54 -2.92
N TYR A 51 -0.37 0.72 -3.21
CA TYR A 51 0.72 1.45 -2.56
C TYR A 51 0.24 2.02 -1.22
N THR A 52 0.41 1.25 -0.15
CA THR A 52 -0.06 1.62 1.18
C THR A 52 0.58 0.75 2.28
N THR A 53 0.61 1.28 3.50
CA THR A 53 0.90 0.53 4.73
C THR A 53 -0.27 0.56 5.72
N ASP A 54 -1.41 1.11 5.31
CA ASP A 54 -2.63 1.18 6.12
C ASP A 54 -3.28 -0.21 6.20
N VAL A 55 -3.16 -0.86 7.36
CA VAL A 55 -3.62 -2.23 7.58
C VAL A 55 -5.13 -2.40 7.38
N ALA A 56 -5.93 -1.36 7.63
CA ALA A 56 -7.38 -1.41 7.39
C ALA A 56 -7.68 -1.39 5.88
N VAL A 57 -6.95 -0.58 5.12
CA VAL A 57 -7.08 -0.55 3.65
C VAL A 57 -6.56 -1.85 3.04
N ILE A 58 -5.41 -2.36 3.50
CA ILE A 58 -4.78 -3.59 3.00
C ILE A 58 -5.71 -4.80 3.16
N HIS A 59 -6.40 -4.92 4.29
CA HIS A 59 -7.29 -6.06 4.52
C HIS A 59 -8.57 -6.03 3.65
N ASN A 60 -8.98 -4.85 3.20
CA ASN A 60 -10.27 -4.63 2.54
C ASN A 60 -10.16 -4.24 1.06
N THR A 61 -8.94 -4.23 0.49
CA THR A 61 -8.72 -3.92 -0.93
C THR A 61 -8.84 -5.16 -1.81
N ASN A 62 -9.23 -4.96 -3.08
CA ASN A 62 -9.24 -6.00 -4.11
C ASN A 62 -7.98 -6.00 -4.99
N ALA A 63 -6.89 -5.34 -4.56
CA ALA A 63 -5.62 -5.35 -5.29
C ALA A 63 -4.97 -6.73 -5.34
N ASP A 64 -4.27 -7.03 -6.43
CA ASP A 64 -3.60 -8.32 -6.62
C ASP A 64 -2.36 -8.46 -5.72
N ALA A 65 -1.76 -7.35 -5.30
CA ALA A 65 -0.59 -7.30 -4.42
C ALA A 65 -0.55 -5.99 -3.61
N ILE A 66 0.22 -6.01 -2.51
CA ILE A 66 0.51 -4.81 -1.70
C ILE A 66 1.94 -4.35 -1.98
N LEU A 67 2.12 -3.05 -2.17
CA LEU A 67 3.41 -2.37 -2.25
C LEU A 67 3.60 -1.52 -0.99
N ALA A 68 4.19 -2.13 0.04
CA ALA A 68 4.41 -1.54 1.36
C ALA A 68 5.76 -0.82 1.41
N VAL A 69 5.81 0.39 0.83
CA VAL A 69 6.96 1.29 0.89
C VAL A 69 6.50 2.59 1.56
N TYR A 70 7.30 3.09 2.49
CA TYR A 70 6.95 4.24 3.33
C TYR A 70 8.18 5.11 3.63
N PRO A 71 8.00 6.40 3.96
CA PRO A 71 9.10 7.38 4.03
C PRO A 71 9.86 7.36 5.37
N PHE A 72 10.10 6.18 5.94
CA PHE A 72 10.90 6.00 7.17
C PHE A 72 11.87 4.84 6.99
N MET A 73 12.73 4.61 7.99
CA MET A 73 13.60 3.44 7.97
C MET A 73 12.76 2.15 8.01
N GLY A 74 13.18 1.15 7.24
CA GLY A 74 12.57 -0.18 7.25
C GLY A 74 12.56 -0.77 8.66
N GLN A 75 11.38 -1.15 9.15
CA GLN A 75 11.20 -1.77 10.46
C GLN A 75 10.54 -3.13 10.30
N PRO A 76 11.21 -4.22 10.73
CA PRO A 76 10.66 -5.56 10.76
C PRO A 76 9.24 -5.70 11.29
N VAL A 77 8.89 -4.95 12.34
CA VAL A 77 7.56 -4.99 12.98
C VAL A 77 6.46 -4.48 12.04
N ILE A 78 6.75 -3.49 11.19
CA ILE A 78 5.80 -2.97 10.22
C ILE A 78 5.53 -4.03 9.14
N ASN A 79 6.56 -4.72 8.66
CA ASN A 79 6.39 -5.84 7.72
C ASN A 79 5.49 -6.94 8.31
N GLN A 80 5.69 -7.32 9.59
CA GLN A 80 4.84 -8.32 10.24
C GLN A 80 3.38 -7.86 10.33
N ALA A 81 3.14 -6.60 10.67
CA ALA A 81 1.80 -6.05 10.76
C ALA A 81 1.10 -6.03 9.40
N VAL A 82 1.80 -5.69 8.32
CA VAL A 82 1.27 -5.74 6.96
C VAL A 82 0.99 -7.18 6.52
N LEU A 83 1.96 -8.08 6.73
CA LEU A 83 1.84 -9.49 6.34
C LEU A 83 0.72 -10.22 7.09
N SER A 84 0.43 -9.85 8.34
CA SER A 84 -0.60 -10.52 9.13
C SER A 84 -2.02 -10.20 8.68
N VAL A 85 -2.23 -9.07 8.00
CA VAL A 85 -3.55 -8.65 7.51
C VAL A 85 -3.72 -8.83 6.00
N ALA A 86 -2.63 -8.89 5.24
CA ALA A 86 -2.68 -9.02 3.79
C ALA A 86 -3.15 -10.42 3.34
N GLN A 87 -4.11 -10.45 2.41
CA GLN A 87 -4.60 -11.69 1.79
C GLN A 87 -3.92 -11.99 0.44
N VAL A 88 -3.01 -11.10 0.04
CA VAL A 88 -2.35 -11.09 -1.27
C VAL A 88 -0.83 -10.91 -1.08
N PRO A 89 -0.01 -11.23 -2.11
CA PRO A 89 1.44 -11.07 -2.03
C PRO A 89 1.86 -9.65 -1.61
N VAL A 90 2.81 -9.56 -0.69
CA VAL A 90 3.31 -8.28 -0.16
C VAL A 90 4.73 -8.03 -0.62
N PHE A 91 4.97 -6.87 -1.20
CA PHE A 91 6.29 -6.33 -1.54
C PHE A 91 6.65 -5.23 -0.54
N VAL A 92 7.82 -5.32 0.08
CA VAL A 92 8.22 -4.39 1.15
C VAL A 92 9.46 -3.59 0.76
N GLY A 93 9.50 -2.30 1.14
CA GLY A 93 10.69 -1.46 0.97
C GLY A 93 11.80 -1.81 1.97
N VAL A 94 12.99 -2.11 1.48
CA VAL A 94 14.15 -2.49 2.32
C VAL A 94 15.37 -1.58 2.15
N GLY A 95 15.39 -0.75 1.11
CA GLY A 95 16.52 0.15 0.85
C GLY A 95 16.11 1.38 0.03
N GLY A 96 16.87 2.48 0.19
CA GLY A 96 16.59 3.75 -0.45
C GLY A 96 17.28 4.92 0.22
N GLY A 97 16.74 6.14 0.06
CA GLY A 97 17.36 7.36 0.60
C GLY A 97 17.49 7.40 2.13
N THR A 98 16.61 6.71 2.87
CA THR A 98 16.63 6.66 4.35
C THR A 98 17.31 5.42 4.92
N THR A 99 17.58 4.42 4.09
CA THR A 99 18.09 3.11 4.50
C THR A 99 19.16 2.68 3.52
N THR A 100 20.43 2.77 3.93
CA THR A 100 21.62 2.56 3.10
C THR A 100 22.61 1.61 3.77
N GLY A 101 23.64 1.18 3.03
CA GLY A 101 24.70 0.33 3.53
C GLY A 101 24.25 -1.08 3.92
N THR A 102 25.00 -1.70 4.84
CA THR A 102 24.79 -3.10 5.27
C THR A 102 23.40 -3.38 5.81
N ARG A 103 22.73 -2.35 6.36
CA ARG A 103 21.38 -2.47 6.90
C ARG A 103 20.36 -2.89 5.86
N VAL A 104 20.54 -2.51 4.60
CA VAL A 104 19.65 -2.90 3.49
C VAL A 104 19.64 -4.42 3.32
N LEU A 105 20.82 -5.04 3.36
CA LEU A 105 20.96 -6.49 3.21
C LEU A 105 20.31 -7.24 4.37
N GLU A 106 20.56 -6.79 5.61
CA GLU A 106 19.92 -7.37 6.81
C GLU A 106 18.39 -7.31 6.73
N LEU A 107 17.84 -6.15 6.31
CA LEU A 107 16.39 -5.98 6.16
C LEU A 107 15.83 -6.83 5.02
N ALA A 108 16.55 -6.99 3.91
CA ALA A 108 16.16 -7.86 2.81
C ALA A 108 16.09 -9.33 3.26
N VAL A 109 17.13 -9.84 3.92
CA VAL A 109 17.17 -11.21 4.44
C VAL A 109 16.04 -11.42 5.45
N PHE A 110 15.85 -10.46 6.37
CA PHE A 110 14.79 -10.56 7.35
C PHE A 110 13.40 -10.55 6.71
N ALA A 111 13.17 -9.68 5.72
CA ALA A 111 11.91 -9.63 4.98
C ALA A 111 11.62 -10.96 4.25
N GLU A 112 12.62 -11.56 3.61
CA GLU A 112 12.49 -12.89 3.01
C GLU A 112 12.07 -13.94 4.04
N MET A 113 12.73 -13.98 5.20
CA MET A 113 12.38 -14.92 6.28
C MET A 113 10.96 -14.72 6.83
N GLN A 114 10.41 -13.51 6.72
CA GLN A 114 9.01 -13.23 7.08
C GLN A 114 8.00 -13.71 6.03
N GLY A 115 8.46 -14.12 4.85
CA GLY A 115 7.60 -14.61 3.76
C GLY A 115 7.04 -13.52 2.87
N VAL A 116 7.75 -12.38 2.71
CA VAL A 116 7.37 -11.38 1.69
C VAL A 116 7.46 -11.99 0.29
N ALA A 117 6.65 -11.48 -0.63
CA ALA A 117 6.63 -11.94 -2.01
C ALA A 117 7.76 -11.33 -2.86
N GLY A 118 8.34 -10.22 -2.39
CA GLY A 118 9.48 -9.56 -3.01
C GLY A 118 9.94 -8.38 -2.16
N VAL A 119 11.13 -7.89 -2.46
CA VAL A 119 11.69 -6.71 -1.80
C VAL A 119 11.82 -5.56 -2.78
N VAL A 120 11.68 -4.34 -2.28
CA VAL A 120 11.76 -3.12 -3.08
C VAL A 120 12.95 -2.30 -2.65
N LEU A 121 13.78 -1.95 -3.63
CA LEU A 121 14.87 -0.99 -3.51
C LEU A 121 14.46 0.30 -4.22
N ASN A 122 14.38 1.39 -3.48
CA ASN A 122 13.93 2.68 -3.99
C ASN A 122 14.97 3.29 -4.95
N ALA A 123 14.57 4.34 -5.67
CA ALA A 123 15.41 4.96 -6.69
C ALA A 123 16.84 5.33 -6.24
N PRO A 124 17.07 5.87 -5.02
CA PRO A 124 18.41 6.21 -4.56
C PRO A 124 19.34 5.02 -4.27
N SER A 125 18.84 3.78 -4.28
CA SER A 125 19.67 2.60 -4.02
C SER A 125 20.73 2.41 -5.11
N GLU A 126 21.97 2.22 -4.67
CA GLU A 126 23.12 1.96 -5.53
C GLU A 126 23.00 0.62 -6.25
N VAL A 127 23.63 0.52 -7.42
CA VAL A 127 23.63 -0.69 -8.26
C VAL A 127 24.27 -1.86 -7.51
N GLU A 128 25.32 -1.59 -6.75
CA GLU A 128 26.06 -2.55 -5.94
C GLU A 128 25.15 -3.14 -4.85
N THR A 129 24.35 -2.29 -4.18
CA THR A 129 23.33 -2.75 -3.23
C THR A 129 22.27 -3.64 -3.89
N VAL A 130 21.79 -3.27 -5.09
CA VAL A 130 20.85 -4.11 -5.84
C VAL A 130 21.46 -5.49 -6.12
N ARG A 131 22.73 -5.53 -6.52
CA ARG A 131 23.46 -6.77 -6.82
C ARG A 131 23.63 -7.64 -5.58
N GLU A 132 24.08 -7.06 -4.47
CA GLU A 132 24.28 -7.79 -3.22
C GLU A 132 22.98 -8.41 -2.71
N VAL A 133 21.90 -7.64 -2.71
CA VAL A 133 20.57 -8.13 -2.31
C VAL A 133 20.10 -9.24 -3.25
N ALA A 134 20.15 -9.03 -4.56
CA ALA A 134 19.69 -10.00 -5.56
C ALA A 134 20.48 -11.31 -5.55
N MET A 135 21.75 -11.30 -5.11
CA MET A 135 22.57 -12.50 -4.97
C MET A 135 22.35 -13.23 -3.64
N THR A 136 21.78 -12.56 -2.64
CA THR A 136 21.67 -13.08 -1.28
C THR A 136 20.29 -13.67 -0.98
N ILE A 137 19.21 -13.05 -1.49
CA ILE A 137 17.83 -13.51 -1.28
C ILE A 137 17.28 -14.19 -2.54
N HIS A 138 16.27 -15.04 -2.36
CA HIS A 138 15.60 -15.80 -3.41
C HIS A 138 14.29 -15.15 -3.88
N VAL A 139 13.65 -14.32 -3.05
CA VAL A 139 12.49 -13.53 -3.47
C VAL A 139 12.90 -12.45 -4.49
N PRO A 140 12.04 -12.10 -5.46
CA PRO A 140 12.40 -11.14 -6.50
C PRO A 140 12.72 -9.76 -5.93
N VAL A 141 13.80 -9.17 -6.45
CA VAL A 141 14.16 -7.76 -6.21
C VAL A 141 13.46 -6.87 -7.23
N MET A 142 12.68 -5.92 -6.72
CA MET A 142 12.05 -4.86 -7.47
C MET A 142 12.85 -3.56 -7.31
N ALA A 143 13.44 -3.07 -8.39
CA ALA A 143 14.21 -1.83 -8.38
C ALA A 143 13.35 -0.66 -8.87
N THR A 144 13.29 0.41 -8.08
CA THR A 144 12.55 1.62 -8.46
C THR A 144 13.44 2.55 -9.27
N VAL A 145 12.85 3.17 -10.30
CA VAL A 145 13.49 4.15 -11.18
C VAL A 145 12.56 5.35 -11.38
N VAL A 146 13.15 6.52 -11.56
CA VAL A 146 12.40 7.80 -11.73
C VAL A 146 12.67 8.45 -13.08
N ASP A 147 13.59 7.90 -13.86
CA ASP A 147 14.00 8.38 -15.19
C ASP A 147 14.56 7.19 -16.00
N TRP A 148 14.80 7.40 -17.29
CA TRP A 148 15.52 6.48 -18.17
C TRP A 148 16.99 6.92 -18.33
N ASP A 149 17.87 6.32 -17.54
CA ASP A 149 19.31 6.55 -17.56
C ASP A 149 20.11 5.24 -17.57
N ASP A 150 21.44 5.34 -17.61
CA ASP A 150 22.33 4.18 -17.53
C ASP A 150 22.15 3.38 -16.24
N MET A 151 21.62 3.99 -15.16
CA MET A 151 21.42 3.30 -13.89
C MET A 151 20.29 2.28 -13.99
N VAL A 152 19.25 2.54 -14.79
CA VAL A 152 18.19 1.56 -15.05
C VAL A 152 18.78 0.26 -15.60
N GLN A 153 19.64 0.37 -16.63
CA GLN A 153 20.29 -0.78 -17.26
C GLN A 153 21.18 -1.52 -16.27
N ARG A 154 22.02 -0.78 -15.53
CA ARG A 154 22.92 -1.36 -14.52
C ARG A 154 22.15 -2.06 -13.40
N LYS A 155 20.97 -1.56 -12.99
CA LYS A 155 20.11 -2.21 -11.97
C LYS A 155 19.50 -3.51 -12.50
N ILE A 156 19.08 -3.56 -13.77
CA ILE A 156 18.61 -4.79 -14.41
C ILE A 156 19.74 -5.83 -14.44
N GLU A 157 20.93 -5.43 -14.89
CA GLU A 157 22.13 -6.30 -14.95
C GLU A 157 22.62 -6.72 -13.56
N ALA A 158 22.38 -5.92 -12.53
CA ALA A 158 22.65 -6.27 -11.14
C ALA A 158 21.74 -7.38 -10.61
N GLY A 159 20.63 -7.70 -11.28
CA GLY A 159 19.75 -8.80 -10.91
C GLY A 159 18.34 -8.37 -10.49
N ALA A 160 17.96 -7.09 -10.66
CA ALA A 160 16.58 -6.67 -10.49
C ALA A 160 15.67 -7.46 -11.45
N LYS A 161 14.67 -8.14 -10.90
CA LYS A 161 13.73 -8.98 -11.67
C LYS A 161 12.49 -8.21 -12.08
N ILE A 162 12.20 -7.09 -11.42
CA ILE A 162 11.06 -6.22 -11.69
C ILE A 162 11.54 -4.77 -11.64
N ILE A 163 11.10 -3.95 -12.59
CA ILE A 163 11.35 -2.50 -12.59
C ILE A 163 10.08 -1.78 -12.17
N ASN A 164 10.18 -0.98 -11.11
CA ASN A 164 9.11 -0.11 -10.64
C ASN A 164 9.36 1.32 -11.15
N VAL A 165 8.56 1.79 -12.10
CA VAL A 165 8.70 3.14 -12.66
C VAL A 165 7.83 4.11 -11.86
N ALA A 166 8.47 5.08 -11.21
CA ALA A 166 7.85 6.10 -10.38
C ALA A 166 8.25 7.51 -10.85
N ALA A 167 8.09 7.79 -12.15
CA ALA A 167 8.55 9.03 -12.81
C ALA A 167 7.48 10.14 -12.87
N GLY A 168 6.40 10.02 -12.10
CA GLY A 168 5.30 11.00 -12.08
C GLY A 168 4.67 11.18 -13.46
N LYS A 169 4.70 12.41 -13.99
CA LYS A 169 4.13 12.73 -15.32
C LYS A 169 4.85 12.02 -16.48
N HIS A 170 6.12 11.66 -16.28
CA HIS A 170 6.95 10.99 -17.30
C HIS A 170 6.87 9.46 -17.22
N THR A 171 5.98 8.91 -16.37
CA THR A 171 5.89 7.46 -16.16
C THR A 171 5.67 6.70 -17.46
N ALA A 172 4.72 7.12 -18.30
CA ALA A 172 4.44 6.46 -19.57
C ALA A 172 5.64 6.49 -20.55
N GLU A 173 6.38 7.61 -20.59
CA GLU A 173 7.57 7.79 -21.41
C GLU A 173 8.70 6.84 -20.95
N VAL A 174 9.01 6.83 -19.64
CA VAL A 174 10.06 5.96 -19.08
C VAL A 174 9.70 4.48 -19.25
N VAL A 175 8.43 4.10 -19.07
CA VAL A 175 7.97 2.73 -19.33
C VAL A 175 8.25 2.34 -20.78
N ALA A 176 7.91 3.19 -21.76
CA ALA A 176 8.14 2.91 -23.16
C ALA A 176 9.63 2.69 -23.47
N CYS A 177 10.52 3.55 -22.93
CA CYS A 177 11.97 3.40 -23.09
C CYS A 177 12.50 2.09 -22.48
N VAL A 178 12.03 1.71 -21.29
CA VAL A 178 12.40 0.44 -20.65
C VAL A 178 11.95 -0.74 -21.50
N LYS A 179 10.70 -0.73 -22.00
CA LYS A 179 10.14 -1.84 -22.78
C LYS A 179 10.72 -1.95 -24.18
N ASP A 180 11.14 -0.85 -24.79
CA ASP A 180 11.87 -0.85 -26.08
C ASP A 180 13.19 -1.60 -25.96
N ARG A 181 13.96 -1.32 -24.89
CA ARG A 181 15.27 -1.95 -24.68
C ARG A 181 15.19 -3.35 -24.07
N TYR A 182 14.25 -3.58 -23.15
CA TYR A 182 14.06 -4.82 -22.41
C TYR A 182 12.60 -5.30 -22.49
N PRO A 183 12.14 -5.82 -23.64
CA PRO A 183 10.74 -6.20 -23.85
C PRO A 183 10.24 -7.28 -22.88
N GLU A 184 11.13 -8.11 -22.36
CA GLU A 184 10.80 -9.20 -21.44
C GLU A 184 10.88 -8.81 -19.96
N ILE A 185 11.43 -7.63 -19.60
CA ILE A 185 11.50 -7.24 -18.19
C ILE A 185 10.09 -6.91 -17.68
N PRO A 186 9.65 -7.46 -16.53
CA PRO A 186 8.42 -7.04 -15.87
C PRO A 186 8.51 -5.60 -15.40
N VAL A 187 7.53 -4.78 -15.80
CA VAL A 187 7.41 -3.38 -15.39
C VAL A 187 6.15 -3.16 -14.57
N VAL A 188 6.32 -2.66 -13.35
CA VAL A 188 5.26 -2.07 -12.52
C VAL A 188 5.39 -0.55 -12.61
N ALA A 189 4.29 0.18 -12.78
CA ALA A 189 4.37 1.63 -12.96
C ALA A 189 3.33 2.39 -12.13
N SER A 190 3.68 3.57 -11.61
CA SER A 190 2.73 4.38 -10.85
C SER A 190 1.59 4.91 -11.73
N SER A 191 0.34 4.63 -11.36
CA SER A 191 -0.83 5.26 -11.98
C SER A 191 -0.91 6.73 -11.56
N GLY A 192 -0.90 7.67 -12.50
CA GLY A 192 -1.00 9.11 -12.23
C GLY A 192 -2.36 9.60 -11.69
N GLY A 193 -3.13 8.72 -11.04
CA GLY A 193 -4.40 9.03 -10.37
C GLY A 193 -5.62 9.23 -11.28
N SER A 194 -5.43 9.37 -12.60
CA SER A 194 -6.51 9.48 -13.58
C SER A 194 -6.62 8.25 -14.48
N GLY A 195 -7.84 7.94 -14.94
CA GLY A 195 -8.08 6.83 -15.87
C GLY A 195 -7.34 7.00 -17.20
N GLU A 196 -7.12 8.24 -17.65
CA GLU A 196 -6.32 8.54 -18.86
C GLU A 196 -4.85 8.17 -18.64
N SER A 197 -4.25 8.63 -17.54
CA SER A 197 -2.85 8.30 -17.20
C SER A 197 -2.64 6.79 -17.01
N ILE A 198 -3.62 6.08 -16.43
CA ILE A 198 -3.57 4.62 -16.32
C ILE A 198 -3.52 3.98 -17.71
N ARG A 199 -4.44 4.36 -18.61
CA ARG A 199 -4.50 3.79 -19.96
C ARG A 199 -3.25 4.09 -20.77
N GLU A 200 -2.72 5.30 -20.67
CA GLU A 200 -1.47 5.71 -21.32
C GLU A 200 -0.30 4.86 -20.82
N THR A 201 -0.17 4.69 -19.50
CA THR A 201 0.90 3.90 -18.89
C THR A 201 0.83 2.41 -19.31
N ILE A 202 -0.37 1.85 -19.40
CA ILE A 202 -0.59 0.49 -19.92
C ILE A 202 -0.19 0.40 -21.40
N ALA A 203 -0.60 1.38 -22.22
CA ALA A 203 -0.30 1.41 -23.65
C ALA A 203 1.21 1.50 -23.93
N SER A 204 1.99 2.16 -23.05
CA SER A 204 3.45 2.17 -23.09
C SER A 204 4.11 0.82 -22.78
N GLY A 205 3.34 -0.18 -22.32
CA GLY A 205 3.83 -1.54 -22.07
C GLY A 205 4.04 -1.90 -20.60
N ALA A 206 3.50 -1.12 -19.66
CA ALA A 206 3.50 -1.51 -18.25
C ALA A 206 2.74 -2.84 -18.06
N ASN A 207 3.35 -3.78 -17.35
CA ASN A 207 2.72 -5.06 -17.05
C ASN A 207 1.71 -4.94 -15.92
N ALA A 208 1.98 -4.11 -14.93
CA ALA A 208 1.10 -3.85 -13.80
C ALA A 208 1.22 -2.40 -13.35
N LEU A 209 0.25 -1.92 -12.57
CA LEU A 209 0.27 -0.57 -12.02
C LEU A 209 0.26 -0.57 -10.50
N SER A 210 1.00 0.38 -9.92
CA SER A 210 0.85 0.77 -8.53
C SER A 210 -0.10 1.96 -8.41
N TRP A 211 -1.05 1.86 -7.49
CA TRP A 211 -2.06 2.88 -7.24
C TRP A 211 -2.11 3.16 -5.74
N THR A 212 -2.30 4.42 -5.37
CA THR A 212 -2.48 4.81 -3.97
C THR A 212 -3.96 4.81 -3.62
N PRO A 213 -4.44 3.85 -2.81
CA PRO A 213 -5.82 3.90 -2.30
C PRO A 213 -6.06 5.14 -1.42
N PRO A 214 -7.31 5.58 -1.26
CA PRO A 214 -7.65 6.56 -0.25
C PRO A 214 -7.23 6.06 1.14
N SER A 215 -6.70 6.94 1.99
CA SER A 215 -6.32 6.59 3.36
C SER A 215 -7.57 6.33 4.22
N SER A 216 -7.42 5.58 5.33
CA SER A 216 -8.53 5.37 6.27
C SER A 216 -9.16 6.68 6.75
N ALA A 217 -8.38 7.74 6.93
CA ALA A 217 -8.90 9.06 7.29
C ALA A 217 -9.76 9.69 6.18
N GLN A 218 -9.38 9.53 4.91
CA GLN A 218 -10.17 9.98 3.77
C GLN A 218 -11.46 9.19 3.63
N LEU A 219 -11.39 7.85 3.79
CA LEU A 219 -12.54 6.96 3.77
C LEU A 219 -13.53 7.29 4.89
N GLN A 220 -13.03 7.50 6.11
CA GLN A 220 -13.85 7.89 7.24
C GLN A 220 -14.50 9.25 7.02
N LYS A 221 -13.78 10.23 6.47
CA LYS A 221 -14.35 11.53 6.13
C LYS A 221 -15.48 11.39 5.12
N GLN A 222 -15.28 10.64 4.03
CA GLN A 222 -16.29 10.40 3.00
C GLN A 222 -17.54 9.74 3.60
N MET A 223 -17.36 8.70 4.42
CA MET A 223 -18.45 8.02 5.12
C MET A 223 -19.23 8.98 6.02
N MET A 224 -18.56 9.81 6.82
CA MET A 224 -19.21 10.80 7.67
C MET A 224 -19.95 11.88 6.86
N ASP A 225 -19.42 12.28 5.71
CA ASP A 225 -20.08 13.24 4.83
C ASP A 225 -21.36 12.64 4.20
N ARG A 226 -21.36 11.34 3.85
CA ARG A 226 -22.58 10.62 3.42
C ARG A 226 -23.64 10.60 4.52
N TYR A 227 -23.25 10.28 5.75
CA TYR A 227 -24.17 10.30 6.91
C TYR A 227 -24.79 11.67 7.15
N ARG A 228 -24.01 12.76 7.05
CA ARG A 228 -24.53 14.14 7.19
C ARG A 228 -25.51 14.52 6.10
N ARG A 229 -25.39 13.93 4.90
CA ARG A 229 -26.32 14.14 3.77
C ARG A 229 -27.57 13.25 3.84
N GLY A 230 -27.66 12.35 4.83
CA GLY A 230 -28.77 11.42 4.96
C GLY A 230 -28.71 10.24 3.97
N GLU A 231 -27.55 10.01 3.34
CA GLU A 231 -27.32 8.85 2.48
C GLU A 231 -27.10 7.62 3.39
N THR A 232 -28.01 6.64 3.36
CA THR A 232 -27.81 5.36 4.04
C THR A 232 -26.80 4.52 3.25
N THR A 233 -25.78 4.00 3.93
CA THR A 233 -24.71 3.15 3.36
C THR A 233 -25.16 1.73 3.02
N HIS A 234 -26.47 1.47 2.93
CA HIS A 234 -26.99 0.24 2.38
C HIS A 234 -27.04 0.40 0.87
N SER A 235 -26.13 -0.25 0.15
CA SER A 235 -26.37 -0.64 -1.23
C SER A 235 -27.75 -1.30 -1.31
N ASP A 236 -28.48 -1.06 -2.40
CA ASP A 236 -29.77 -1.67 -2.74
C ASP A 236 -29.69 -3.21 -2.83
N GLU A 237 -29.44 -3.89 -1.72
CA GLU A 237 -29.88 -5.26 -1.52
C GLU A 237 -31.31 -5.15 -1.01
N THR A 238 -32.27 -5.39 -1.91
CA THR A 238 -33.57 -5.86 -1.45
C THR A 238 -33.28 -7.05 -0.55
N PRO A 239 -33.67 -7.05 0.74
CA PRO A 239 -33.52 -8.22 1.55
C PRO A 239 -34.39 -9.28 0.88
N HIS A 240 -33.78 -10.28 0.26
CA HIS A 240 -34.47 -11.55 0.07
C HIS A 240 -34.78 -12.02 1.48
N ALA A 241 -36.02 -11.75 1.90
CA ALA A 241 -36.55 -12.17 3.17
C ALA A 241 -36.45 -13.69 3.22
N VAL A 242 -35.34 -14.20 3.75
CA VAL A 242 -35.30 -15.54 4.30
C VAL A 242 -36.19 -15.45 5.54
N SER A 243 -37.47 -15.76 5.32
CA SER A 243 -38.47 -15.98 6.36
C SER A 243 -38.00 -17.16 7.21
N SER A 244 -37.05 -16.92 8.11
CA SER A 244 -36.82 -17.81 9.23
C SER A 244 -38.05 -17.71 10.13
N PRO A 245 -38.67 -18.84 10.52
CA PRO A 245 -39.82 -18.80 11.42
C PRO A 245 -39.40 -18.14 12.75
N PRO A 246 -40.25 -17.30 13.35
CA PRO A 246 -39.92 -16.60 14.58
C PRO A 246 -39.63 -17.62 15.69
N ILE A 247 -38.47 -17.49 16.34
CA ILE A 247 -38.14 -18.25 17.55
C ILE A 247 -39.04 -17.71 18.67
N PRO A 248 -39.93 -18.53 19.27
CA PRO A 248 -40.82 -18.06 20.32
C PRO A 248 -40.02 -17.52 21.51
N GLY A 249 -40.31 -16.28 21.93
CA GLY A 249 -39.72 -15.66 23.11
C GLY A 249 -38.48 -14.80 22.86
N VAL A 250 -38.02 -14.63 21.62
CA VAL A 250 -36.92 -13.70 21.30
C VAL A 250 -37.45 -12.51 20.51
N ASN A 251 -37.49 -11.35 21.14
CA ASN A 251 -37.80 -10.09 20.46
C ASN A 251 -36.51 -9.49 19.92
N LEU A 252 -36.39 -9.36 18.59
CA LEU A 252 -35.18 -8.85 17.93
C LEU A 252 -34.80 -7.44 18.41
N SER A 253 -35.79 -6.63 18.83
CA SER A 253 -35.55 -5.28 19.37
C SER A 253 -34.77 -5.27 20.69
N ASP A 254 -34.81 -6.37 21.45
CA ASP A 254 -34.15 -6.46 22.76
C ASP A 254 -32.68 -6.86 22.59
N VAL A 255 -32.37 -7.62 21.54
CA VAL A 255 -31.00 -8.03 21.18
C VAL A 255 -30.19 -6.83 20.70
N THR A 256 -30.77 -5.96 19.87
CA THR A 256 -30.07 -4.78 19.32
C THR A 256 -29.80 -3.72 20.39
N LYS A 257 -30.69 -3.58 21.40
CA LYS A 257 -30.48 -2.64 22.51
C LYS A 257 -29.39 -3.08 23.47
N SER A 258 -29.23 -4.39 23.72
CA SER A 258 -28.20 -4.91 24.63
C SER A 258 -26.78 -4.58 24.15
N PHE A 259 -26.52 -4.63 22.85
CA PHE A 259 -25.19 -4.37 22.28
C PHE A 259 -24.72 -2.91 22.43
N TYR A 260 -25.63 -1.93 22.34
CA TYR A 260 -25.28 -0.52 22.49
C TYR A 260 -25.33 -0.01 23.94
N THR A 261 -26.03 -0.72 24.84
CA THR A 261 -26.17 -0.27 26.23
C THR A 261 -24.98 -0.70 27.10
N SER A 262 -24.22 -1.74 26.71
CA SER A 262 -23.12 -2.27 27.52
C SER A 262 -21.84 -1.40 27.52
N THR A 263 -21.68 -0.46 26.59
CA THR A 263 -20.54 0.46 26.54
C THR A 263 -20.79 1.78 27.29
N ALA A 264 -22.00 2.01 27.80
CA ALA A 264 -22.37 3.24 28.51
C ALA A 264 -22.20 3.16 30.04
N SER A 265 -21.80 2.02 30.61
CA SER A 265 -21.77 1.81 32.08
C SER A 265 -20.39 1.75 32.74
N MET A 266 -19.29 2.06 32.04
CA MET A 266 -18.01 2.36 32.70
C MET A 266 -17.83 3.88 32.78
N GLY A 267 -18.42 4.47 33.81
CA GLY A 267 -18.36 5.91 34.07
C GLY A 267 -16.98 6.36 34.53
N TYR A 268 -16.36 7.25 33.76
CA TYR A 268 -15.55 8.33 34.32
C TYR A 268 -16.42 9.59 34.32
N PRO A 269 -16.61 10.27 35.46
CA PRO A 269 -17.48 11.44 35.50
C PRO A 269 -16.81 12.62 34.80
N TYR A 270 -17.33 12.98 33.63
CA TYR A 270 -17.07 14.27 32.99
C TYR A 270 -18.00 15.29 33.63
N THR A 271 -17.48 16.18 34.47
CA THR A 271 -18.26 17.29 35.03
C THR A 271 -18.31 18.43 34.01
N ASP A 272 -19.50 18.70 33.48
CA ASP A 272 -19.82 19.93 32.75
C ASP A 272 -19.82 21.11 33.73
N VAL A 273 -18.64 21.72 33.92
CA VAL A 273 -18.51 23.07 34.48
C VAL A 273 -17.95 23.96 33.37
N PRO A 274 -18.68 25.00 32.92
CA PRO A 274 -18.13 25.94 31.95
C PRO A 274 -16.94 26.69 32.58
N PRO A 275 -15.82 26.90 31.86
CA PRO A 275 -14.64 27.50 32.46
C PRO A 275 -14.90 28.94 32.89
N ASP A 276 -14.59 29.22 34.16
CA ASP A 276 -14.60 30.54 34.76
C ASP A 276 -13.76 31.55 33.94
N ARG A 277 -14.35 32.70 33.62
CA ARG A 277 -13.73 33.82 32.90
C ARG A 277 -13.03 34.77 33.87
N SER A 278 -12.17 34.26 34.73
CA SER A 278 -11.23 35.08 35.51
C SER A 278 -9.90 35.27 34.76
N PRO A 279 -9.25 36.44 34.84
CA PRO A 279 -8.02 36.69 34.09
C PRO A 279 -6.87 35.84 34.65
N ARG A 280 -6.24 35.03 33.79
CA ARG A 280 -5.08 34.20 34.15
C ARG A 280 -3.86 35.08 34.50
N PRO A 281 -3.05 34.72 35.50
CA PRO A 281 -1.81 35.43 35.80
C PRO A 281 -0.79 35.23 34.67
N ARG A 282 -0.14 36.31 34.24
CA ARG A 282 0.93 36.30 33.22
C ARG A 282 2.11 35.46 33.70
N HIS A 283 2.49 34.43 32.93
CA HIS A 283 3.80 33.80 33.09
C HIS A 283 4.92 34.81 32.75
N LYS A 284 5.85 35.00 33.69
CA LYS A 284 7.12 35.71 33.43
C LYS A 284 7.89 34.92 32.35
N LYS A 285 8.27 35.60 31.27
CA LYS A 285 9.26 35.11 30.31
C LYS A 285 10.56 34.81 31.07
N GLN A 286 11.12 33.63 30.85
CA GLN A 286 12.53 33.39 31.12
C GLN A 286 13.33 34.01 29.98
N ASP A 287 14.28 34.88 30.31
CA ASP A 287 15.20 35.47 29.35
C ASP A 287 16.26 34.43 28.92
N PRO A 288 16.73 34.47 27.66
CA PRO A 288 17.76 33.55 27.18
C PRO A 288 19.14 33.88 27.79
N PRO A 289 20.01 32.88 28.01
CA PRO A 289 21.36 33.14 28.49
C PRO A 289 22.21 33.81 27.39
N SER A 290 22.99 34.81 27.80
CA SER A 290 23.91 35.59 26.97
C SER A 290 25.10 34.76 26.48
N GLU A 291 25.48 34.99 25.21
CA GLU A 291 26.75 34.56 24.61
C GLU A 291 27.96 35.23 25.29
N ASP A 292 29.11 34.59 25.10
CA ASP A 292 30.49 34.96 25.48
C ASP A 292 30.97 34.64 26.90
N THR A 293 31.56 33.45 27.07
CA THR A 293 32.93 33.38 27.63
C THR A 293 33.72 32.22 27.03
N VAL A 294 34.82 32.62 26.39
CA VAL A 294 35.87 31.84 25.71
C VAL A 294 36.60 30.88 26.66
N ALA A 295 36.92 29.66 26.20
CA ALA A 295 38.09 28.90 26.68
C ALA A 295 38.63 27.90 25.62
N SER A 296 39.91 28.08 25.32
CA SER A 296 40.86 27.43 24.40
C SER A 296 40.99 25.89 24.49
N PRO A 297 41.57 25.19 23.47
CA PRO A 297 41.66 23.73 23.43
C PRO A 297 42.90 23.21 24.16
N ARG A 298 42.87 21.94 24.60
CA ARG A 298 44.07 21.18 24.92
C ARG A 298 44.05 19.81 24.26
N GLU A 299 45.12 19.57 23.51
CA GLU A 299 45.60 18.30 23.01
C GLU A 299 45.90 17.33 24.16
N ASN A 300 45.60 16.04 23.92
CA ASN A 300 46.50 14.90 24.09
C ASN A 300 45.88 13.67 23.41
#